data_AF-A0AAV7AU13-F1
#
_entry.id   AF-A0AAV7AU13-F1
#
_cell.length_a   1.000
_cell.length_b   1.000
_cell.length_c   1.000
_cell.angle_alpha   90.00
_cell.angle_beta   90.00
_cell.angle_gamma   90.00
#
_symmetry.space_group_name_H-M   'P 1'
#
loop_
_entity.id
_entity.type
_entity.pdbx_description
1 polymer ?
#
loop_
_entity_poly.entity_id
_entity_poly.type
_entity_poly.pdbx_seq_one_letter_code
_entity_poly.pdbx_strand_id
1 'polypeptide(L)'
;MSPERLSQPGPDYLAQRHVLTYMEDALAQLLEHKDEVEPSGIAKFFSEYFSSVSQGTHVLFREFAFVRCTPHNRASFLRLFWRCFRTIAKNGDLLTMKEYQCLLQMLCPDFPMDLTQKAASFH
;
A
#
# COMPACT_ATOMS: atom_id res chain seq x y z
N MET A 1 23.03 -8.72 -6.52
CA MET A 1 21.87 -9.63 -6.36
C MET A 1 22.35 -10.90 -5.67
N SER A 2 21.54 -11.54 -4.82
CA SER A 2 21.98 -12.75 -4.11
C SER A 2 21.82 -13.98 -5.02
N PRO A 3 22.80 -14.89 -5.07
CA PRO A 3 22.78 -16.06 -5.96
C PRO A 3 21.57 -16.98 -5.74
N GLU A 4 21.07 -17.04 -4.51
CA GLU A 4 19.86 -17.80 -4.14
C GLU A 4 18.58 -17.36 -4.86
N ARG A 5 18.50 -16.09 -5.29
CA ARG A 5 17.34 -15.57 -6.03
C ARG A 5 17.26 -16.10 -7.47
N LEU A 6 18.41 -16.46 -8.06
CA LEU A 6 18.48 -16.93 -9.44
C LEU A 6 18.26 -18.46 -9.54
N SER A 7 18.33 -19.17 -8.41
CA SER A 7 18.12 -20.62 -8.33
C SER A 7 16.67 -21.04 -8.08
N GLN A 8 15.77 -20.09 -7.78
CA GLN A 8 14.37 -20.38 -7.49
C GLN A 8 13.55 -20.51 -8.79
N PRO A 9 12.61 -21.47 -8.88
CA PRO A 9 11.67 -21.53 -10.01
C PRO A 9 10.87 -20.24 -10.17
N GLY A 10 10.67 -19.81 -11.42
CA GLY A 10 9.97 -18.56 -11.74
C GLY A 10 8.61 -18.40 -11.06
N PRO A 11 7.71 -19.40 -11.07
CA PRO A 11 6.41 -19.30 -10.41
C PRO A 11 6.52 -19.04 -8.90
N ASP A 12 7.45 -19.73 -8.22
CA ASP A 12 7.64 -19.59 -6.78
C ASP A 12 8.18 -18.20 -6.43
N TYR A 13 9.09 -17.67 -7.26
CA TYR A 13 9.60 -16.31 -7.10
C TYR A 13 8.48 -15.28 -7.25
N LEU A 14 7.65 -15.41 -8.29
CA LEU A 14 6.53 -14.50 -8.53
C LEU A 14 5.50 -14.55 -7.40
N ALA A 15 5.19 -15.74 -6.90
CA ALA A 15 4.28 -15.94 -5.78
C ALA A 15 4.83 -15.34 -4.49
N GLN A 16 6.10 -15.61 -4.15
CA GLN A 16 6.76 -15.06 -2.96
C GLN A 16 6.83 -13.53 -2.98
N ARG A 17 6.90 -12.94 -4.16
CA ARG A 17 6.97 -11.48 -4.35
C ARG A 17 5.62 -10.81 -4.60
N HIS A 18 4.53 -11.58 -4.61
CA HIS A 18 3.18 -11.09 -4.90
C HIS A 18 3.07 -10.33 -6.23
N VAL A 19 3.87 -10.71 -7.23
CA VAL A 19 3.94 -9.97 -8.51
C VAL A 19 2.59 -9.97 -9.21
N LEU A 20 1.87 -11.09 -9.18
CA LEU A 20 0.54 -11.20 -9.78
C LEU A 20 -0.45 -10.23 -9.15
N THR A 21 -0.44 -10.06 -7.82
CA THR A 21 -1.30 -9.09 -7.12
C THR A 21 -1.09 -7.67 -7.65
N TYR A 22 0.15 -7.27 -7.88
CA TYR A 22 0.47 -5.95 -8.43
C TYR A 22 0.14 -5.82 -9.91
N MET A 23 0.32 -6.89 -10.69
CA MET A 23 -0.02 -6.91 -12.10
C MET A 23 -1.54 -6.81 -12.31
N GLU A 24 -2.31 -7.56 -11.53
CA GLU A 24 -3.78 -7.54 -11.56
C GLU A 24 -4.32 -6.18 -11.16
N ASP A 25 -3.77 -5.57 -10.09
CA ASP A 25 -4.17 -4.23 -9.65
C ASP A 25 -3.82 -3.14 -10.68
N ALA A 26 -2.60 -3.18 -11.24
CA ALA A 26 -2.21 -2.25 -12.30
C ALA A 26 -3.13 -2.39 -13.53
N LEU A 27 -3.45 -3.62 -13.93
CA LEU A 27 -4.35 -3.87 -15.05
C LEU A 27 -5.77 -3.38 -14.76
N ALA A 28 -6.29 -3.62 -13.56
CA ALA A 28 -7.61 -3.13 -13.16
C ALA A 28 -7.69 -1.60 -13.25
N GLN A 29 -6.68 -0.90 -12.71
CA GLN A 29 -6.60 0.56 -12.78
C GLN A 29 -6.47 1.07 -14.23
N LEU A 30 -5.66 0.41 -15.06
CA LEU A 30 -5.52 0.78 -16.48
C LEU A 30 -6.87 0.62 -17.21
N LEU A 31 -7.62 -0.44 -16.92
CA LEU A 31 -8.92 -0.69 -17.54
C LEU A 31 -9.99 0.30 -17.08
N GLU A 32 -9.94 0.73 -15.81
CA GLU A 32 -10.82 1.76 -15.25
C GLU A 32 -10.58 3.13 -15.91
N HIS A 33 -9.34 3.44 -16.28
CA HIS A 33 -8.93 4.69 -16.93
C HIS A 33 -8.62 4.54 -18.44
N LYS A 34 -9.10 3.47 -19.09
CA LYS A 34 -8.70 3.12 -20.46
C LYS A 34 -8.98 4.22 -21.49
N ASP A 35 -10.03 5.02 -21.27
CA ASP A 35 -10.44 6.08 -22.19
C ASP A 35 -9.57 7.35 -22.04
N GLU A 36 -8.77 7.41 -20.95
CA GLU A 36 -7.82 8.49 -20.66
C GLU A 36 -6.38 8.12 -21.08
N VAL A 37 -6.11 6.83 -21.32
CA VAL A 37 -4.78 6.30 -21.63
C VAL A 37 -4.67 5.91 -23.09
N GLU A 38 -3.94 6.72 -23.84
CA GLU A 38 -3.54 6.38 -25.21
C GLU A 38 -2.74 5.07 -25.26
N PRO A 39 -2.83 4.26 -26.33
CA PRO A 39 -2.10 2.99 -26.45
C PRO A 39 -0.58 3.13 -26.25
N SER A 40 0.01 4.25 -26.68
CA SER A 40 1.43 4.57 -26.49
C SER A 40 1.80 4.86 -25.02
N GLY A 41 0.81 5.20 -24.19
CA GLY A 41 0.95 5.49 -22.76
C GLY A 41 0.93 4.26 -21.85
N ILE A 42 0.54 3.08 -22.35
CA ILE A 42 0.40 1.86 -21.53
C ILE A 42 1.71 1.47 -20.84
N ALA A 43 2.84 1.47 -21.58
CA ALA A 43 4.14 1.13 -21.00
C ALA A 43 4.55 2.13 -19.91
N LYS A 44 4.25 3.41 -20.11
CA LYS A 44 4.49 4.47 -19.13
C LYS A 44 3.63 4.27 -17.88
N PHE A 45 2.35 3.97 -18.05
CA PHE A 45 1.42 3.68 -16.94
C PHE A 45 1.97 2.55 -16.05
N PHE A 46 2.36 1.41 -16.63
CA PHE A 46 2.93 0.31 -15.83
C PHE A 46 4.24 0.72 -15.16
N SER A 47 5.11 1.47 -15.85
CA SER A 47 6.34 1.97 -15.26
C SER A 47 6.08 2.89 -14.05
N GLU A 48 5.10 3.78 -14.13
CA GLU A 48 4.72 4.69 -13.05
C GLU A 48 4.07 3.92 -11.89
N TYR A 49 3.17 2.97 -12.19
CA TYR A 49 2.57 2.10 -11.20
C TYR A 49 3.64 1.32 -10.41
N PHE A 50 4.55 0.60 -11.09
CA PHE A 50 5.58 -0.18 -10.39
C PHE A 50 6.63 0.71 -9.71
N SER A 51 6.87 1.91 -10.20
CA SER A 51 7.66 2.92 -9.48
C SER A 51 6.98 3.29 -8.16
N SER A 52 5.65 3.50 -8.16
CA SER A 52 4.87 3.77 -6.94
C SER A 52 4.88 2.58 -5.97
N VAL A 53 4.82 1.34 -6.46
CA VAL A 53 4.96 0.12 -5.64
C VAL A 53 6.34 0.07 -4.99
N SER A 54 7.40 0.32 -5.76
CA SER A 54 8.77 0.35 -5.25
C SER A 54 8.96 1.41 -4.16
N GLN A 55 8.37 2.60 -4.36
CA GLN A 55 8.41 3.71 -3.40
C GLN A 55 7.43 3.54 -2.22
N GLY A 56 6.49 2.59 -2.32
CA GLY A 56 5.47 2.32 -1.32
C GLY A 56 4.35 3.36 -1.27
N THR A 57 4.10 4.13 -2.35
CA THR A 57 3.03 5.14 -2.43
C THR A 57 1.72 4.60 -2.99
N HIS A 58 1.74 3.42 -3.62
CA HIS A 58 0.60 2.75 -4.26
C HIS A 58 -0.55 2.38 -3.32
N VAL A 59 -0.36 2.48 -2.01
CA VAL A 59 -1.37 2.16 -0.98
C VAL A 59 -2.18 3.37 -0.50
N LEU A 60 -1.90 4.57 -1.00
CA LEU A 60 -2.65 5.78 -0.63
C LEU A 60 -4.06 5.73 -1.21
N PHE A 61 -5.05 6.05 -0.37
CA PHE A 61 -6.47 6.10 -0.74
C PHE A 61 -7.02 4.78 -1.27
N ARG A 62 -6.45 3.67 -0.82
CA ARG A 62 -6.89 2.32 -1.19
C ARG A 62 -7.73 1.70 -0.09
N GLU A 63 -8.57 0.75 -0.49
CA GLU A 63 -9.34 -0.06 0.44
C GLU A 63 -8.44 -0.90 1.37
N PHE A 64 -8.91 -1.17 2.58
CA PHE A 64 -8.18 -1.92 3.58
C PHE A 64 -7.88 -3.35 3.13
N ALA A 65 -8.77 -3.93 2.33
CA ALA A 65 -8.55 -5.24 1.70
C ALA A 65 -7.28 -5.25 0.83
N PHE A 66 -7.02 -4.18 0.08
CA PHE A 66 -5.79 -4.02 -0.70
C PHE A 66 -4.57 -3.76 0.19
N VAL A 67 -4.70 -2.86 1.18
CA VAL A 67 -3.63 -2.54 2.14
C VAL A 67 -3.13 -3.80 2.86
N ARG A 68 -4.03 -4.71 3.24
CA ARG A 68 -3.67 -5.93 3.98
C ARG A 68 -3.19 -7.08 3.11
N CYS A 69 -3.40 -7.01 1.79
CA CYS A 69 -3.21 -8.12 0.85
C CYS A 69 -1.78 -8.68 0.83
N THR A 70 -0.77 -7.81 0.91
CA THR A 70 0.64 -8.24 0.91
C THR A 70 1.42 -7.67 2.11
N PRO A 71 2.51 -8.33 2.54
CA PRO A 71 3.41 -7.78 3.56
C PRO A 71 3.98 -6.40 3.17
N HIS A 72 4.30 -6.21 1.89
CA HIS A 72 4.84 -4.94 1.39
C HIS A 72 3.80 -3.82 1.42
N ASN A 73 2.52 -4.11 1.12
CA ASN A 73 1.44 -3.13 1.23
C ASN A 73 1.28 -2.65 2.67
N ARG A 74 1.21 -3.58 3.63
CA ARG A 74 1.09 -3.26 5.07
C ARG A 74 2.27 -2.40 5.55
N ALA A 75 3.50 -2.79 5.20
CA ALA A 75 4.69 -2.04 5.56
C ALA A 75 4.71 -0.64 4.93
N SER A 76 4.30 -0.53 3.66
CA SER A 76 4.21 0.74 2.94
C SER A 76 3.18 1.68 3.57
N PHE A 77 2.02 1.16 3.94
CA PHE A 77 0.95 1.91 4.58
C PHE A 77 1.41 2.48 5.93
N LEU A 78 2.02 1.66 6.79
CA LEU A 78 2.57 2.14 8.06
C LEU A 78 3.65 3.21 7.85
N ARG A 79 4.58 2.99 6.92
CA ARG A 79 5.60 4.01 6.58
C ARG A 79 4.98 5.32 6.15
N LEU A 80 3.93 5.29 5.32
CA LEU A 80 3.22 6.48 4.88
C LEU A 80 2.49 7.17 6.03
N PHE A 81 1.75 6.41 6.83
CA PHE A 81 1.06 6.94 8.01
C PHE A 81 2.02 7.71 8.92
N TRP A 82 3.14 7.08 9.28
CA TRP A 82 4.17 7.73 10.09
C TRP A 82 4.78 8.93 9.38
N ARG A 83 5.00 8.88 8.05
CA ARG A 83 5.54 10.00 7.29
C ARG A 83 4.58 11.20 7.28
N CYS A 84 3.29 10.97 7.08
CA CYS A 84 2.26 12.00 6.99
C CYS A 84 2.00 12.67 8.34
N PHE A 85 2.00 11.90 9.44
CA PHE A 85 1.56 12.37 10.75
C PHE A 85 2.68 12.47 11.79
N ARG A 86 3.95 12.33 11.38
CA ARG A 86 5.12 12.42 12.28
C ARG A 86 5.13 13.66 13.15
N THR A 87 4.67 14.79 12.61
CA THR A 87 4.67 16.09 13.30
C THR A 87 3.62 16.15 14.40
N ILE A 88 2.48 15.46 14.22
CA ILE A 88 1.41 15.40 15.21
C ILE A 88 1.92 14.71 16.48
N ALA A 89 2.61 13.57 16.33
CA ALA A 89 3.19 12.84 17.47
C ALA A 89 4.35 13.59 18.16
N LYS A 90 5.04 14.49 17.46
CA LYS A 90 6.17 15.26 18.01
C LYS A 90 5.76 16.38 18.95
N ASN A 91 4.51 16.86 18.85
CA ASN A 91 4.04 17.98 19.66
C ASN A 91 3.61 17.55 21.08
N GLY A 92 3.70 16.26 21.41
CA GLY A 92 3.34 15.74 22.73
C GLY A 92 1.84 15.55 22.95
N ASP A 93 1.02 15.85 21.94
CA ASP A 93 -0.42 15.60 21.98
C ASP A 93 -0.68 14.09 21.88
N LEU A 94 -1.14 13.50 22.99
CA LEU A 94 -1.70 12.15 22.98
C LEU A 94 -2.99 12.18 22.17
N LEU A 95 -2.92 11.66 20.95
CA LEU A 95 -4.10 11.47 20.12
C LEU A 95 -5.04 10.48 20.79
N THR A 96 -6.29 10.88 20.92
CA THR A 96 -7.36 9.97 21.29
C THR A 96 -7.51 8.87 20.24
N MET A 97 -8.07 7.75 20.67
CA MET A 97 -8.43 6.63 19.81
C MET A 97 -9.25 7.05 18.57
N LYS A 98 -10.16 8.01 18.72
CA LYS A 98 -10.97 8.53 17.61
C LYS A 98 -10.12 9.33 16.62
N GLU A 99 -9.18 10.13 17.10
CA GLU A 99 -8.29 10.91 16.23
C GLU A 99 -7.35 9.99 15.45
N TYR A 100 -6.77 8.96 16.09
CA TYR A 100 -5.99 7.93 15.39
C TYR A 100 -6.78 7.26 14.28
N GLN A 101 -8.03 6.89 14.55
CA GLN A 101 -8.91 6.34 13.54
C GLN A 101 -9.13 7.31 12.38
N CYS A 102 -9.44 8.58 12.65
CA CYS A 102 -9.65 9.58 11.60
C CYS A 102 -8.40 9.72 10.72
N LEU A 103 -7.20 9.77 11.31
CA LEU A 103 -5.94 9.85 10.55
C LEU A 103 -5.70 8.61 9.68
N LEU A 104 -6.04 7.41 10.18
CA LEU A 104 -5.97 6.18 9.40
C LEU A 104 -6.96 6.22 8.22
N GLN A 105 -8.18 6.71 8.47
CA GLN A 105 -9.22 6.83 7.46
C GLN A 105 -8.93 7.87 6.38
N MET A 106 -8.13 8.90 6.68
CA MET A 106 -7.63 9.82 5.66
C MET A 106 -6.76 9.14 4.60
N LEU A 107 -6.09 8.04 4.94
CA LEU A 107 -5.23 7.28 4.01
C LEU A 107 -5.92 6.02 3.47
N CYS A 108 -6.86 5.45 4.21
CA CYS A 108 -7.58 4.22 3.90
C CYS A 108 -9.05 4.35 4.40
N PRO A 109 -9.99 4.76 3.53
CA PRO A 109 -11.33 5.19 3.94
C PRO A 109 -12.13 4.17 4.77
N ASP A 110 -11.93 2.88 4.49
CA ASP A 110 -12.60 1.73 5.13
C ASP A 110 -11.74 1.07 6.23
N PHE A 111 -10.72 1.76 6.75
CA PHE A 111 -9.85 1.21 7.79
C PHE A 111 -10.68 0.74 9.02
N PRO A 112 -10.50 -0.51 9.48
CA PRO A 112 -11.42 -1.10 10.45
C PRO A 112 -11.17 -0.61 11.88
N MET A 113 -12.26 -0.19 12.54
CA MET A 113 -12.26 0.33 13.91
C MET A 113 -11.69 -0.64 14.94
N ASP A 114 -11.98 -1.94 14.80
CA ASP A 114 -11.64 -2.96 15.80
C ASP A 114 -10.12 -3.17 15.90
N LEU A 115 -9.39 -2.97 14.80
CA LEU A 115 -7.93 -3.04 14.80
C LEU A 115 -7.31 -1.87 15.57
N THR A 116 -7.86 -0.67 15.39
CA THR A 116 -7.41 0.52 16.13
C THR A 116 -7.70 0.33 17.63
N GLN A 117 -8.84 -0.27 18.00
CA GLN A 117 -9.22 -0.51 19.41
C GLN A 117 -8.29 -1.54 20.07
N LYS A 118 -8.01 -2.64 19.38
CA LYS A 118 -7.05 -3.66 19.84
C LYS A 118 -5.67 -3.05 20.06
N ALA A 119 -5.20 -2.22 19.14
CA ALA A 119 -3.89 -1.57 19.27
C ALA A 119 -3.81 -0.65 20.50
N ALA A 120 -4.88 0.09 20.79
CA ALA A 120 -4.96 0.96 21.97
C ALA A 120 -5.03 0.18 23.30
N SER A 121 -5.57 -1.05 23.30
CA SER A 121 -5.60 -1.89 24.52
C SER A 121 -4.25 -2.50 24.92
N PHE A 122 -3.21 -2.34 24.09
CA PHE A 122 -1.84 -2.75 24.42
C PHE A 122 -0.98 -1.62 25.01
N HIS A 123 -1.59 -0.48 25.36
CA HIS A 123 -0.96 0.65 26.05
C HIS A 123 -1.37 0.75 27.52
#